data_AF-C9SJ85-F1
#
_entry.id   AF-C9SJ85-F1
#
_cell.length_a   1.000
_cell.length_b   1.000
_cell.length_c   1.000
_cell.angle_alpha   90.00
_cell.angle_beta   90.00
_cell.angle_gamma   90.00
#
_symmetry.space_group_name_H-M   'P 1'
#
loop_
_entity.id
_entity.type
_entity.pdbx_description
1 polymer ?
#
loop_
_entity_poly.entity_id
_entity_poly.type
_entity_poly.pdbx_seq_one_letter_code
_entity_poly.pdbx_strand_id
1 'polypeptide(L)'
;MRAVANDTHSTLVPPDGGPTRLRPNEGLVCGDADVTLADVEMMVASLIAQGLMKGYIAHSSNRFAVLGATKRSPVVAGWPTPWSAIHERKYHEGDVDLEDVPGWVKG
;
A
#
# COMPACT_ATOMS: atom_id res chain seq x y z
N MET A 1 9.55 -25.66 18.29
CA MET A 1 9.88 -25.93 16.86
C MET A 1 11.24 -25.35 16.56
N ARG A 2 12.20 -26.17 16.13
CA ARG A 2 13.55 -25.72 15.71
C ARG A 2 13.47 -25.43 14.21
N ALA A 3 13.70 -24.17 13.81
CA ALA A 3 13.73 -23.81 12.40
C ALA A 3 14.92 -24.52 11.73
N VAL A 4 14.63 -25.27 10.67
CA VAL A 4 15.63 -25.92 9.82
C VAL A 4 16.25 -24.83 8.96
N ALA A 5 17.57 -24.63 9.05
CA ALA A 5 18.27 -23.71 8.16
C ALA A 5 18.26 -24.30 6.74
N ASN A 6 17.74 -23.54 5.78
CA ASN A 6 17.77 -23.91 4.38
C ASN A 6 19.15 -23.50 3.84
N ASP A 7 20.13 -24.42 3.88
CA ASP A 7 21.50 -24.23 3.37
C ASP A 7 21.53 -24.29 1.83
N THR A 8 20.79 -23.38 1.20
CA THR A 8 20.93 -23.10 -0.23
C THR A 8 21.68 -21.78 -0.38
N HIS A 9 22.79 -21.78 -1.13
CA HIS A 9 23.58 -20.60 -1.46
C HIS A 9 22.65 -19.44 -1.87
N SER A 10 22.46 -18.46 -0.98
CA SER A 10 21.62 -17.31 -1.23
C SER A 10 22.29 -16.42 -2.28
N THR A 11 21.55 -16.05 -3.33
CA THR A 11 21.98 -15.05 -4.34
C THR A 11 21.75 -13.62 -3.89
N LEU A 12 21.18 -13.41 -2.69
CA LEU A 12 20.96 -12.09 -2.13
C LEU A 12 22.25 -11.58 -1.48
N VAL A 13 22.58 -10.31 -1.73
CA VAL A 13 23.69 -9.63 -1.04
C VAL A 13 23.36 -9.59 0.46
N PRO A 14 24.24 -10.09 1.34
CA PRO A 14 24.03 -10.00 2.78
C PRO A 14 24.02 -8.53 3.22
N PRO A 15 23.26 -8.17 4.26
CA PRO A 15 23.24 -6.81 4.78
C PRO A 15 24.61 -6.43 5.35
N ASP A 16 24.90 -5.13 5.40
CA ASP A 16 26.15 -4.61 5.97
C ASP A 16 26.29 -5.09 7.42
N GLY A 17 27.23 -6.02 7.66
CA GLY A 17 27.42 -6.67 8.97
C GLY A 17 27.11 -8.18 9.02
N GLY A 18 26.61 -8.78 7.93
CA GLY A 18 26.40 -10.22 7.81
C GLY A 18 24.99 -10.69 8.20
N PRO A 19 24.73 -12.02 8.22
CA PRO A 19 23.38 -12.55 8.41
C PRO A 19 22.79 -12.23 9.79
N THR A 20 21.83 -11.31 9.85
CA THR A 20 21.15 -10.95 11.10
C THR A 20 19.85 -11.76 11.26
N ARG A 21 19.70 -12.42 12.41
CA ARG A 21 18.45 -13.11 12.75
C ARG A 21 17.43 -12.07 13.24
N LEU A 22 16.57 -11.63 12.32
CA LEU A 22 15.49 -10.70 12.60
C LEU A 22 14.42 -11.37 13.48
N ARG A 23 13.88 -10.62 14.43
CA ARG A 23 12.71 -11.01 15.21
C ARG A 23 11.44 -10.98 14.33
N PRO A 24 10.34 -11.63 14.71
CA PRO A 24 9.10 -11.61 13.92
C PRO A 24 8.53 -10.21 13.64
N ASN A 25 8.83 -9.22 14.50
CA ASN A 25 8.48 -7.81 14.33
C ASN A 25 9.51 -6.99 13.54
N GLU A 26 10.61 -7.64 13.14
CA GLU A 26 11.71 -7.06 12.35
C GLU A 26 11.77 -7.70 10.95
N GLY A 27 10.89 -8.67 10.65
CA GLY A 27 10.82 -9.37 9.38
C GLY A 27 9.73 -8.80 8.47
N LEU A 28 10.11 -8.41 7.25
CA LEU A 28 9.32 -7.75 6.20
C LEU A 28 9.05 -6.25 6.39
N VAL A 29 10.11 -5.47 6.50
CA VAL A 29 10.25 -4.24 5.70
C VAL A 29 11.69 -4.24 5.21
N CYS A 30 11.91 -4.12 3.90
CA CYS A 30 13.22 -3.76 3.37
C CYS A 30 13.47 -2.30 3.77
N GLY A 31 13.83 -2.06 5.03
CA GLY A 31 13.93 -0.73 5.63
C GLY A 31 15.19 0.04 5.24
N ASP A 32 16.16 -0.66 4.64
CA ASP A 32 17.44 -0.08 4.19
C ASP A 32 17.46 0.21 2.68
N ALA A 33 16.39 -0.10 1.95
CA ALA A 33 16.32 0.30 0.54
C ALA A 33 16.02 1.80 0.43
N ASP A 34 16.89 2.51 -0.28
CA ASP A 34 16.64 3.91 -0.63
C ASP A 34 15.32 4.04 -1.38
N VAL A 35 14.45 4.92 -0.89
CA VAL A 35 13.17 5.21 -1.54
C VAL A 35 13.43 5.98 -2.83
N THR A 36 13.11 5.36 -3.96
CA THR A 36 13.24 5.99 -5.28
C THR A 36 11.95 6.71 -5.68
N LEU A 37 12.05 7.62 -6.67
CA LEU A 37 10.85 8.23 -7.26
C LEU A 37 9.91 7.21 -7.91
N ALA A 38 10.46 6.11 -8.43
CA ALA A 38 9.66 5.02 -8.99
C ALA A 38 8.85 4.30 -7.91
N ASP A 39 9.39 4.16 -6.70
CA ASP A 39 8.66 3.58 -5.56
C ASP A 39 7.50 4.50 -5.15
N VAL A 40 7.75 5.81 -5.07
CA VAL A 40 6.71 6.80 -4.78
C VAL A 40 5.63 6.76 -5.85
N GLU A 41 6.02 6.71 -7.12
CA GLU A 41 5.09 6.65 -8.25
C GLU A 41 4.22 5.38 -8.21
N MET A 42 4.82 4.22 -7.96
CA MET A 42 4.13 2.95 -7.81
C MET A 42 3.14 2.98 -6.64
N MET A 43 3.54 3.54 -5.50
CA MET A 43 2.66 3.70 -4.34
C MET A 43 1.47 4.61 -4.68
N VAL A 44 1.71 5.78 -5.29
CA VAL A 44 0.63 6.68 -5.72
C VAL A 44 -0.28 6.01 -6.75
N ALA A 45 0.28 5.28 -7.72
CA ALA A 45 -0.49 4.56 -8.73
C ALA A 45 -1.41 3.51 -8.09
N SER A 46 -0.91 2.76 -7.10
CA SER A 46 -1.69 1.78 -6.36
C SER A 46 -2.84 2.42 -5.58
N LEU A 47 -2.62 3.57 -4.94
CA LEU A 47 -3.65 4.30 -4.21
C LEU A 47 -4.73 4.86 -5.14
N ILE A 48 -4.35 5.31 -6.34
CA ILE A 48 -5.31 5.72 -7.38
C ILE A 48 -6.13 4.51 -7.84
N ALA A 49 -5.49 3.38 -8.13
CA ALA A 49 -6.16 2.14 -8.54
C ALA A 49 -7.10 1.57 -7.46
N GLN A 50 -6.79 1.83 -6.18
CA GLN A 50 -7.63 1.48 -5.04
C GLN A 50 -8.81 2.45 -4.82
N GLY A 51 -8.82 3.61 -5.48
CA GLY A 51 -9.81 4.66 -5.26
C GLY A 51 -9.55 5.51 -4.00
N LEU A 52 -8.40 5.32 -3.34
CA LEU A 52 -7.97 6.07 -2.15
C LEU A 52 -7.35 7.42 -2.49
N MET A 53 -7.02 7.66 -3.77
CA MET A 53 -6.61 8.96 -4.30
C MET A 53 -7.32 9.25 -5.62
N LYS A 54 -7.90 10.45 -5.75
CA LYS A 54 -8.61 10.90 -6.96
C LYS A 54 -7.73 11.81 -7.80
N GLY A 55 -7.12 11.23 -8.84
CA GLY A 55 -6.20 11.96 -9.69
C GLY A 55 -5.52 11.08 -10.73
N TYR A 56 -4.46 11.61 -11.33
CA TYR A 56 -3.59 10.87 -12.23
C TYR A 56 -2.13 11.31 -12.05
N ILE A 57 -1.20 10.45 -12.46
CA ILE A 57 0.23 10.72 -12.45
C ILE A 57 0.63 11.28 -13.82
N ALA A 58 1.26 12.46 -13.84
CA ALA A 58 1.87 13.04 -15.02
C ALA A 58 3.35 12.62 -15.09
N HIS A 59 3.60 11.41 -15.62
CA HIS A 59 4.91 10.73 -15.65
C HIS A 59 6.04 11.63 -16.18
N SER A 60 5.80 12.39 -17.24
CA SER A 60 6.81 13.29 -17.83
C SER A 60 7.26 14.43 -16.92
N SER A 61 6.48 14.74 -15.89
CA SER A 61 6.71 15.87 -14.98
C SER A 61 6.92 15.45 -13.53
N ASN A 62 6.85 14.15 -13.21
CA ASN A 62 6.90 13.60 -11.86
C ASN A 62 5.92 14.30 -10.90
N ARG A 63 4.68 14.53 -11.35
CA ARG A 63 3.64 15.20 -10.56
C ARG A 63 2.38 14.37 -10.47
N PHE A 64 1.71 14.49 -9.34
CA PHE A 64 0.35 14.00 -9.14
C PHE A 64 -0.65 15.15 -9.33
N ALA A 65 -1.61 14.96 -10.22
CA ALA A 65 -2.66 15.93 -10.50
C ALA A 65 -3.96 15.51 -9.81
N VAL A 66 -4.43 16.34 -8.89
CA VAL A 66 -5.70 16.13 -8.17
C VAL A 66 -6.88 16.56 -9.04
N LEU A 67 -7.82 15.66 -9.26
CA LEU A 67 -9.05 15.97 -9.98
C LEU A 67 -10.03 16.75 -9.08
N GLY A 68 -10.64 17.80 -9.61
CA GLY A 68 -11.66 18.59 -8.90
C GLY A 68 -11.14 19.59 -7.87
N ALA A 69 -9.82 19.79 -7.79
CA ALA A 69 -9.17 20.76 -6.89
C ALA A 69 -9.56 22.23 -7.15
N THR A 70 -10.17 22.54 -8.30
CA THR A 70 -10.71 23.88 -8.60
C THR A 70 -12.10 24.11 -8.01
N LYS A 71 -12.84 23.04 -7.68
CA LYS A 71 -14.22 23.09 -7.14
C LYS A 71 -14.27 22.92 -5.62
N ARG A 72 -13.26 22.28 -5.03
CA ARG A 72 -13.11 22.02 -3.58
C ARG A 72 -11.65 22.14 -3.19
N SER A 73 -11.35 22.21 -1.90
CA SER A 73 -9.97 22.07 -1.41
C SER A 73 -9.30 20.83 -2.03
N PRO A 74 -8.04 20.93 -2.50
CA PRO A 74 -7.32 19.80 -3.10
C PRO A 74 -7.31 18.55 -2.21
N VAL A 75 -7.23 18.71 -0.90
CA VAL A 75 -7.26 17.59 0.05
C VAL A 75 -8.62 16.89 0.01
N VAL A 76 -9.72 17.66 0.09
CA VAL A 76 -11.09 17.11 0.07
C VAL A 76 -11.45 16.51 -1.30
N ALA A 77 -10.92 17.08 -2.38
CA ALA A 77 -11.15 16.58 -3.72
C ALA A 77 -10.36 15.29 -4.01
N GLY A 78 -9.11 15.23 -3.55
CA GLY A 78 -8.17 14.16 -3.84
C GLY A 78 -8.26 12.96 -2.89
N TRP A 79 -8.62 13.17 -1.63
CA TRP A 79 -8.59 12.12 -0.60
C TRP A 79 -10.00 11.84 -0.05
N PRO A 80 -10.67 10.78 -0.52
CA PRO A 80 -11.92 10.34 0.07
C PRO A 80 -11.71 9.75 1.46
N THR A 81 -12.79 9.67 2.23
CA THR A 81 -12.81 8.87 3.46
C THR A 81 -12.51 7.41 3.11
N PRO A 82 -11.52 6.76 3.77
CA PRO A 82 -11.11 5.40 3.40
C PRO A 82 -12.27 4.38 3.38
N TRP A 83 -13.16 4.44 4.38
CA TRP A 83 -14.34 3.58 4.43
C TRP A 83 -15.25 3.74 3.22
N SER A 84 -15.58 4.98 2.85
CA SER A 84 -16.42 5.27 1.68
C SER A 84 -15.78 4.77 0.40
N ALA A 85 -14.47 4.96 0.22
CA ALA A 85 -13.75 4.48 -0.97
C ALA A 85 -13.76 2.94 -1.08
N ILE A 86 -13.56 2.23 0.04
CA ILE A 86 -13.60 0.77 0.09
C ILE A 86 -15.01 0.26 -0.22
N HIS A 87 -16.02 0.87 0.40
CA HIS A 87 -17.42 0.51 0.22
C HIS A 87 -17.89 0.74 -1.22
N GLU A 88 -17.58 1.91 -1.82
CA GLU A 88 -17.94 2.24 -3.21
C GLU A 88 -17.34 1.27 -4.23
N ARG A 89 -16.10 0.79 -4.00
CA ARG A 89 -15.44 -0.18 -4.88
C ARG A 89 -16.15 -1.54 -4.91
N LYS A 90 -16.78 -1.96 -3.80
CA LYS A 90 -17.32 -3.31 -3.67
C LYS A 90 -18.61 -3.56 -4.46
N TYR A 91 -19.34 -2.51 -4.84
CA TYR A 91 -20.45 -2.63 -5.80
C TYR A 91 -20.04 -3.20 -7.17
N HIS A 92 -18.74 -3.20 -7.50
CA HIS A 92 -18.23 -3.73 -8.76
C HIS A 92 -17.68 -5.16 -8.69
N GLU A 93 -17.50 -5.75 -7.51
CA GLU A 93 -16.71 -6.99 -7.32
C GLU A 93 -17.50 -8.18 -6.72
N GLY A 94 -18.81 -8.02 -6.47
CA GLY A 94 -19.72 -9.05 -5.96
C GLY A 94 -20.31 -8.74 -4.58
N ASP A 95 -21.35 -9.49 -4.18
CA ASP A 95 -22.04 -9.35 -2.88
C ASP A 95 -21.15 -9.83 -1.74
N VAL A 96 -20.27 -8.95 -1.24
CA VAL A 96 -19.57 -9.13 0.03
C VAL A 96 -20.36 -8.39 1.10
N ASP A 97 -20.88 -9.11 2.09
CA ASP A 97 -21.51 -8.49 3.25
C ASP A 97 -20.43 -7.84 4.14
N LEU A 98 -20.28 -6.51 4.00
CA LEU A 98 -19.32 -5.71 4.76
C LEU A 98 -19.67 -5.59 6.25
N GLU A 99 -20.89 -5.94 6.64
CA GLU A 99 -21.34 -5.99 8.03
C GLU A 99 -21.11 -7.38 8.64
N ASP A 100 -20.82 -8.39 7.82
CA ASP A 100 -20.46 -9.74 8.26
C ASP A 100 -18.94 -9.89 8.44
N VAL A 101 -18.36 -9.02 9.27
CA VAL A 101 -16.94 -9.12 9.63
C VAL A 101 -16.77 -10.14 10.77
N PRO A 102 -15.99 -11.22 10.57
CA PRO A 102 -15.74 -12.20 11.62
C PRO A 102 -15.18 -11.53 12.89
N GLY A 103 -15.89 -11.69 14.01
CA GLY A 103 -15.48 -11.14 15.31
C GLY A 103 -16.10 -9.79 15.69
N TRP A 104 -16.91 -9.16 14.83
CA TRP A 104 -17.74 -8.03 15.25
C TRP A 104 -18.90 -8.49 16.13
N VAL A 105 -19.16 -7.77 17.22
CA VAL A 105 -20.36 -7.97 18.03
C VAL A 105 -21.53 -7.34 17.29
N LYS A 106 -22.42 -8.17 16.74
CA LYS A 106 -23.67 -7.72 16.15
C LYS A 106 -24.63 -7.35 17.29
N GLY A 107 -25.05 -6.08 17.31
CA GLY A 107 -26.00 -5.55 18.29
C GLY A 107 -27.43 -6.02 18.06
#